data_AF-A0A1R3FDF5-F1
#
_entry.id   AF-A0A1R3FDF5-F1
#
_cell.length_a   1.000
_cell.length_b   1.000
_cell.length_c   1.000
_cell.angle_alpha   90.00
_cell.angle_beta   90.00
_cell.angle_gamma   90.00
#
_symmetry.space_group_name_H-M   'P 1'
#
loop_
_entity.id
_entity.type
_entity.pdbx_description
1 polymer ?
#
loop_
_entity_poly.entity_id
_entity_poly.type
_entity_poly.pdbx_seq_one_letter_code
_entity_poly.pdbx_strand_id
1 'polypeptide(L)'
;MFQSIKRFIDWLYADEQHHQSDVSPSGALSAPEGFVLPATRAELEHDEIIQDKLRVLKRSGLALPFEVWPEFVVDTVVNYAMWCQDIPASENYHHTGKRGLLLHSLDVAIYAMRLRRNAILPPNTPPEEVIHREIVWVYGVFLCALLHDSGKINDVDIELYQEGGEGERWSPVMGAIDRPYRCRYNKARQYSTHQYMGHTLLTQLLSSDAMLAISSDKALFHTMVEYLSGHKNPDNVIEQIVTQADAASVAQALGADKEGINLAAEQARGATVSLAGQLKLTLSHLLQSATLPLNKKGAEGFVEGELLYLMSKPIADRLRSTLLERGITSVPSDNSRLFNELQQHQLIRPNADDLAIWKCEVLLSEFDWRQTVVA
;
A
#
# COMPACT_ATOMS: atom_id res chain seq x y z
N MET A 1 -15.14 7.63 -29.20
CA MET A 1 -14.14 6.57 -28.97
C MET A 1 -12.91 6.72 -29.87
N PHE A 2 -13.05 6.85 -31.19
CA PHE A 2 -11.90 7.10 -32.10
C PHE A 2 -11.27 8.52 -32.00
N GLN A 3 -12.00 9.52 -31.51
CA GLN A 3 -11.46 10.88 -31.30
C GLN A 3 -10.49 10.96 -30.10
N SER A 4 -10.64 10.11 -29.08
CA SER A 4 -9.77 10.10 -27.89
C SER A 4 -8.41 9.48 -28.21
N ILE A 5 -8.39 8.40 -29.00
CA ILE A 5 -7.14 7.77 -29.48
C ILE A 5 -6.40 8.70 -30.45
N LYS A 6 -7.14 9.45 -31.28
CA LYS A 6 -6.56 10.44 -32.19
C LYS A 6 -5.93 11.62 -31.45
N ARG A 7 -6.58 12.15 -30.39
CA ARG A 7 -5.99 13.19 -29.52
C ARG A 7 -4.70 12.74 -28.84
N PHE A 8 -4.61 11.47 -28.44
CA PHE A 8 -3.41 10.89 -27.84
C PHE A 8 -2.24 10.77 -28.84
N ILE A 9 -2.52 10.46 -30.11
CA ILE A 9 -1.49 10.39 -31.18
C ILE A 9 -1.08 11.79 -31.65
N ASP A 10 -2.04 12.72 -31.75
CA ASP A 10 -1.77 14.12 -32.13
C ASP A 10 -0.93 14.83 -31.04
N TRP A 11 -1.08 14.46 -29.77
CA TRP A 11 -0.22 14.90 -28.66
C TRP A 11 1.23 14.40 -28.76
N LEU A 12 1.45 13.22 -29.36
CA LEU A 12 2.77 12.59 -29.43
C LEU A 12 3.75 13.30 -30.38
N TYR A 13 3.26 14.20 -31.25
CA TYR A 13 4.03 14.79 -32.37
C TYR A 13 3.76 16.27 -32.69
N ALA A 14 3.06 17.03 -31.84
CA ALA A 14 2.71 18.43 -32.15
C ALA A 14 3.43 19.44 -31.24
N ASP A 15 4.14 20.39 -31.87
CA ASP A 15 4.76 21.55 -31.24
C ASP A 15 3.71 22.56 -30.71
N GLU A 16 4.02 23.11 -29.54
CA GLU A 16 3.18 23.89 -28.62
C GLU A 16 2.66 25.23 -29.16
N GLN A 17 1.43 25.62 -28.79
CA GLN A 17 1.06 27.00 -28.45
C GLN A 17 0.00 27.07 -27.34
N HIS A 18 0.31 27.79 -26.26
CA HIS A 18 -0.54 28.06 -25.10
C HIS A 18 -1.41 29.32 -25.26
N HIS A 19 -2.62 29.31 -24.67
CA HIS A 19 -3.35 30.53 -24.28
C HIS A 19 -4.04 30.33 -22.91
N GLN A 20 -3.79 31.26 -22.00
CA GLN A 20 -4.40 31.42 -20.67
C GLN A 20 -5.57 32.42 -20.73
N SER A 21 -6.55 32.26 -19.84
CA SER A 21 -7.50 33.34 -19.52
C SER A 21 -7.92 33.31 -18.04
N ASP A 22 -7.69 34.45 -17.38
CA ASP A 22 -8.04 34.84 -16.00
C ASP A 22 -9.54 35.02 -15.77
N VAL A 23 -10.02 34.72 -14.55
CA VAL A 23 -11.16 35.41 -13.90
C VAL A 23 -10.98 35.47 -12.37
N SER A 24 -11.15 36.68 -11.80
CA SER A 24 -11.09 37.01 -10.36
C SER A 24 -12.44 36.80 -9.62
N PRO A 25 -12.47 36.64 -8.27
CA PRO A 25 -13.63 36.13 -7.52
C PRO A 25 -14.49 37.22 -6.83
N SER A 26 -15.75 36.88 -6.50
CA SER A 26 -16.78 37.73 -5.88
C SER A 26 -17.30 37.14 -4.54
N GLY A 27 -17.38 37.99 -3.50
CA GLY A 27 -18.31 37.91 -2.35
C GLY A 27 -18.10 36.80 -1.31
N ALA A 28 -17.57 37.13 -0.12
CA ALA A 28 -17.43 36.19 0.99
C ALA A 28 -18.80 35.86 1.65
N LEU A 29 -19.29 34.64 1.44
CA LEU A 29 -20.40 34.05 2.19
C LEU A 29 -19.96 33.76 3.63
N SER A 30 -20.83 33.89 4.63
CA SER A 30 -20.57 33.47 6.02
C SER A 30 -21.29 32.16 6.34
N ALA A 31 -20.63 31.23 7.00
CA ALA A 31 -21.23 29.95 7.39
C ALA A 31 -22.39 30.16 8.40
N PRO A 32 -23.49 29.37 8.30
CA PRO A 32 -24.49 29.27 9.36
C PRO A 32 -23.87 28.82 10.70
N GLU A 33 -24.50 29.16 11.83
CA GLU A 33 -23.97 28.85 13.17
C GLU A 33 -23.72 27.34 13.36
N GLY A 34 -22.48 26.98 13.73
CA GLY A 34 -22.07 25.59 13.94
C GLY A 34 -21.79 24.79 12.66
N PHE A 35 -21.80 25.42 11.49
CA PHE A 35 -21.38 24.85 10.21
C PHE A 35 -20.12 25.53 9.70
N VAL A 36 -19.39 24.85 8.81
CA VAL A 36 -18.18 25.32 8.14
C VAL A 36 -18.48 25.42 6.64
N LEU A 37 -18.01 26.47 5.97
CA LEU A 37 -18.09 26.56 4.52
C LEU A 37 -17.11 25.57 3.88
N PRO A 38 -17.53 24.80 2.87
CA PRO A 38 -16.61 23.98 2.10
C PRO A 38 -15.63 24.88 1.35
N ALA A 39 -14.36 24.50 1.34
CA ALA A 39 -13.39 25.15 0.49
C ALA A 39 -13.70 24.83 -0.97
N THR A 40 -13.71 25.88 -1.79
CA THR A 40 -13.87 25.78 -3.23
C THR A 40 -12.62 25.16 -3.87
N ARG A 41 -12.77 24.64 -5.10
CA ARG A 41 -11.63 24.13 -5.88
C ARG A 41 -10.51 25.18 -5.99
N ALA A 42 -10.87 26.41 -6.32
CA ALA A 42 -9.91 27.51 -6.49
C ALA A 42 -9.15 27.82 -5.18
N GLU A 43 -9.82 27.78 -4.03
CA GLU A 43 -9.17 27.96 -2.73
C GLU A 43 -8.21 26.81 -2.40
N LEU A 44 -8.59 25.57 -2.74
CA LEU A 44 -7.74 24.39 -2.51
C LEU A 44 -6.53 24.36 -3.46
N GLU A 45 -6.70 24.79 -4.70
CA GLU A 45 -5.61 24.95 -5.67
C GLU A 45 -4.60 26.02 -5.21
N HIS A 46 -5.03 27.07 -4.52
CA HIS A 46 -4.16 28.15 -4.06
C HIS A 46 -3.77 28.04 -2.57
N ASP A 47 -4.16 26.96 -1.89
CA ASP A 47 -3.83 26.75 -0.48
C ASP A 47 -2.32 26.57 -0.31
N GLU A 48 -1.70 27.44 0.50
CA GLU A 48 -0.24 27.48 0.66
C GLU A 48 0.34 26.16 1.19
N ILE A 49 -0.40 25.47 2.07
CA ILE A 49 0.06 24.21 2.67
C ILE A 49 0.00 23.10 1.63
N ILE A 50 -1.10 23.00 0.87
CA ILE A 50 -1.23 22.02 -0.22
C ILE A 50 -0.13 22.26 -1.26
N GLN A 51 0.10 23.51 -1.64
CA GLN A 51 1.15 23.87 -2.61
C GLN A 51 2.56 23.55 -2.11
N ASP A 52 2.84 23.74 -0.82
CA ASP A 52 4.13 23.34 -0.26
C ASP A 52 4.30 21.81 -0.26
N LYS A 53 3.29 21.05 0.14
CA LYS A 53 3.30 19.57 0.06
C LYS A 53 3.51 19.08 -1.37
N LEU A 54 2.81 19.66 -2.35
CA LEU A 54 2.99 19.34 -3.78
C LEU A 54 4.43 19.64 -4.25
N ARG A 55 5.03 20.75 -3.80
CA ARG A 55 6.43 21.09 -4.10
C ARG A 55 7.41 20.09 -3.49
N VAL A 56 7.18 19.67 -2.25
CA VAL A 56 7.99 18.64 -1.58
C VAL A 56 7.82 17.29 -2.26
N LEU A 57 6.60 16.91 -2.64
CA LEU A 57 6.28 15.67 -3.35
C LEU A 57 7.01 15.60 -4.70
N LYS A 58 6.99 16.71 -5.47
CA LYS A 58 7.71 16.82 -6.75
C LYS A 58 9.21 16.54 -6.60
N ARG A 59 9.82 17.01 -5.50
CA ARG A 59 11.25 16.78 -5.17
C ARG A 59 11.52 15.40 -4.55
N SER A 60 10.50 14.71 -4.06
CA SER A 60 10.63 13.45 -3.31
C SER A 60 10.72 12.21 -4.22
N GLY A 61 10.54 12.35 -5.53
CA GLY A 61 10.85 11.29 -6.51
C GLY A 61 9.66 10.72 -7.26
N LEU A 62 8.51 11.40 -7.28
CA LEU A 62 7.37 11.05 -8.13
C LEU A 62 7.69 11.22 -9.64
N ALA A 63 8.67 12.07 -9.99
CA ALA A 63 9.37 12.13 -11.28
C ALA A 63 8.54 11.96 -12.57
N LEU A 64 7.26 12.34 -12.54
CA LEU A 64 6.40 12.36 -13.73
C LEU A 64 6.85 13.46 -14.70
N PRO A 65 6.59 13.29 -16.01
CA PRO A 65 6.77 14.36 -16.99
C PRO A 65 6.05 15.63 -16.55
N PHE A 66 6.60 16.79 -16.90
CA PHE A 66 6.07 18.07 -16.45
C PHE A 66 4.65 18.31 -16.97
N GLU A 67 4.35 17.80 -18.16
CA GLU A 67 3.11 17.99 -18.92
C GLU A 67 1.92 17.30 -18.26
N VAL A 68 2.16 16.13 -17.63
CA VAL A 68 1.11 15.35 -16.96
C VAL A 68 0.96 15.69 -15.48
N TRP A 69 1.92 16.42 -14.89
CA TRP A 69 1.91 16.76 -13.46
C TRP A 69 0.62 17.48 -13.00
N PRO A 70 0.09 18.49 -13.74
CA PRO A 70 -1.15 19.15 -13.34
C PRO A 70 -2.31 18.16 -13.22
N GLU A 71 -2.53 17.33 -14.24
CA GLU A 71 -3.66 16.40 -14.27
C GLU A 71 -3.48 15.20 -13.32
N PHE A 72 -2.30 14.56 -13.36
CA PHE A 72 -2.10 13.30 -12.65
C PHE A 72 -1.85 13.49 -11.16
N VAL A 73 -1.36 14.66 -10.74
CA VAL A 73 -0.99 14.92 -9.35
C VAL A 73 -1.80 16.07 -8.77
N VAL A 74 -1.76 17.25 -9.37
CA VAL A 74 -2.42 18.44 -8.78
C VAL A 74 -3.93 18.24 -8.75
N ASP A 75 -4.55 17.90 -9.87
CA ASP A 75 -5.99 17.67 -9.94
C ASP A 75 -6.43 16.51 -9.06
N THR A 76 -5.64 15.43 -8.99
CA THR A 76 -5.93 14.28 -8.11
C THR A 76 -5.93 14.69 -6.63
N VAL A 77 -4.92 15.47 -6.21
CA VAL A 77 -4.82 15.98 -4.83
C VAL A 77 -5.93 16.98 -4.52
N VAL A 78 -6.25 17.88 -5.44
CA VAL A 78 -7.33 18.87 -5.29
C VAL A 78 -8.70 18.19 -5.24
N ASN A 79 -8.94 17.20 -6.11
CA ASN A 79 -10.14 16.39 -6.05
C ASN A 79 -10.24 15.71 -4.68
N TYR A 80 -9.15 15.09 -4.20
CA TYR A 80 -9.16 14.43 -2.90
C TYR A 80 -9.38 15.41 -1.75
N ALA A 81 -8.83 16.62 -1.86
CA ALA A 81 -9.06 17.71 -0.92
C ALA A 81 -10.53 18.16 -0.89
N MET A 82 -11.22 18.18 -2.04
CA MET A 82 -12.66 18.49 -2.10
C MET A 82 -13.52 17.43 -1.40
N TRP A 83 -13.10 16.16 -1.42
CA TRP A 83 -13.76 15.08 -0.67
C TRP A 83 -13.45 15.13 0.82
N CYS A 84 -12.21 15.46 1.19
CA CYS A 84 -11.79 15.50 2.59
C CYS A 84 -12.25 16.77 3.31
N GLN A 85 -12.29 17.92 2.63
CA GLN A 85 -12.48 19.24 3.25
C GLN A 85 -11.69 19.35 4.58
N ASP A 86 -12.33 19.74 5.68
CA ASP A 86 -11.71 19.86 6.99
C ASP A 86 -11.87 18.60 7.87
N ILE A 87 -12.13 17.43 7.26
CA ILE A 87 -12.22 16.17 7.99
C ILE A 87 -10.88 15.89 8.69
N PRO A 88 -10.90 15.67 10.02
CA PRO A 88 -9.70 15.36 10.79
C PRO A 88 -9.23 13.92 10.50
N ALA A 89 -7.92 13.67 10.58
CA ALA A 89 -7.38 12.32 10.34
C ALA A 89 -7.75 11.31 11.44
N SER A 90 -8.02 11.77 12.67
CA SER A 90 -8.53 10.97 13.79
C SER A 90 -8.99 11.85 14.96
N GLU A 91 -9.52 11.24 16.02
CA GLU A 91 -9.94 11.92 17.27
C GLU A 91 -8.77 12.17 18.26
N ASN A 92 -7.67 11.41 18.16
CA ASN A 92 -6.58 11.40 19.16
C ASN A 92 -5.19 11.78 18.61
N TYR A 93 -5.02 12.03 17.30
CA TYR A 93 -3.71 12.34 16.70
C TYR A 93 -3.54 13.81 16.31
N HIS A 94 -2.29 14.23 16.20
CA HIS A 94 -1.83 15.61 15.98
C HIS A 94 -2.22 16.28 14.64
N HIS A 95 -2.91 15.57 13.73
CA HIS A 95 -3.62 16.18 12.58
C HIS A 95 -5.10 16.49 12.95
N THR A 96 -5.32 17.03 14.15
CA THR A 96 -6.63 17.55 14.60
C THR A 96 -6.99 18.89 13.97
N GLY A 97 -6.05 19.49 13.23
CA GLY A 97 -6.25 20.76 12.54
C GLY A 97 -7.08 20.63 11.26
N LYS A 98 -7.37 21.79 10.67
CA LYS A 98 -8.02 21.94 9.36
C LYS A 98 -7.33 21.03 8.32
N ARG A 99 -8.12 20.26 7.56
CA ARG A 99 -7.66 19.32 6.50
C ARG A 99 -6.77 18.17 6.99
N GLY A 100 -6.94 17.75 8.24
CA GLY A 100 -6.08 16.73 8.86
C GLY A 100 -5.91 15.46 8.02
N LEU A 101 -7.00 14.90 7.47
CA LEU A 101 -6.95 13.67 6.68
C LEU A 101 -6.11 13.84 5.40
N LEU A 102 -6.33 14.92 4.65
CA LEU A 102 -5.59 15.22 3.43
C LEU A 102 -4.09 15.40 3.71
N LEU A 103 -3.75 16.20 4.74
CA LEU A 103 -2.36 16.52 5.05
C LEU A 103 -1.59 15.27 5.49
N HIS A 104 -2.21 14.41 6.29
CA HIS A 104 -1.64 13.12 6.66
C HIS A 104 -1.38 12.26 5.42
N SER A 105 -2.36 12.07 4.54
CA SER A 105 -2.19 11.31 3.30
C SER A 105 -1.07 11.86 2.40
N LEU A 106 -0.92 13.19 2.32
CA LEU A 106 0.17 13.83 1.57
C LEU A 106 1.54 13.58 2.23
N ASP A 107 1.61 13.58 3.55
CA ASP A 107 2.84 13.25 4.28
C ASP A 107 3.25 11.78 4.06
N VAL A 108 2.29 10.85 4.14
CA VAL A 108 2.50 9.44 3.80
C VAL A 108 2.96 9.30 2.34
N ALA A 109 2.33 10.00 1.40
CA ALA A 109 2.75 9.99 -0.01
C ALA A 109 4.19 10.51 -0.21
N ILE A 110 4.57 11.59 0.48
CA ILE A 110 5.94 12.13 0.44
C ILE A 110 6.95 11.11 0.97
N TYR A 111 6.65 10.46 2.09
CA TYR A 111 7.51 9.41 2.65
C TYR A 111 7.59 8.18 1.76
N ALA A 112 6.47 7.75 1.18
CA ALA A 112 6.42 6.63 0.24
C ALA A 112 7.32 6.91 -0.97
N MET A 113 7.32 8.13 -1.51
CA MET A 113 8.21 8.52 -2.62
C MET A 113 9.71 8.48 -2.25
N ARG A 114 10.06 8.68 -0.98
CA ARG A 114 11.44 8.56 -0.50
C ARG A 114 11.83 7.09 -0.31
N LEU A 115 10.97 6.31 0.34
CA LEU A 115 11.20 4.89 0.65
C LEU A 115 11.23 4.02 -0.60
N ARG A 116 10.38 4.32 -1.61
CA ARG A 116 10.31 3.55 -2.86
C ARG A 116 11.65 3.49 -3.59
N ARG A 117 12.56 4.46 -3.37
CA ARG A 117 13.90 4.48 -3.98
C ARG A 117 14.77 3.29 -3.57
N ASN A 118 14.42 2.61 -2.48
CA ASN A 118 15.08 1.41 -2.00
C ASN A 118 14.44 0.11 -2.54
N ALA A 119 13.45 0.21 -3.43
CA ALA A 119 12.73 -0.91 -4.01
C ALA A 119 12.84 -0.90 -5.55
N ILE A 120 12.86 -2.09 -6.15
CA ILE A 120 12.74 -2.27 -7.59
C ILE A 120 11.25 -2.35 -7.92
N LEU A 121 10.78 -1.46 -8.78
CA LEU A 121 9.38 -1.37 -9.20
C LEU A 121 9.32 -1.40 -10.73
N PRO A 122 8.67 -2.39 -11.35
CA PRO A 122 7.96 -3.53 -10.76
C PRO A 122 8.90 -4.57 -10.11
N PRO A 123 8.44 -5.31 -9.08
CA PRO A 123 9.22 -6.39 -8.48
C PRO A 123 9.40 -7.55 -9.47
N ASN A 124 10.47 -8.33 -9.29
CA ASN A 124 10.79 -9.54 -10.09
C ASN A 124 10.84 -9.30 -11.61
N THR A 125 11.08 -8.06 -12.05
CA THR A 125 11.12 -7.67 -13.46
C THR A 125 12.57 -7.45 -13.89
N PRO A 126 12.99 -7.95 -15.07
CA PRO A 126 14.33 -7.70 -15.60
C PRO A 126 14.65 -6.21 -15.70
N PRO A 127 15.90 -5.77 -15.45
CA PRO A 127 16.26 -4.34 -15.45
C PRO A 127 15.86 -3.56 -16.71
N GLU A 128 15.94 -4.19 -17.88
CA GLU A 128 15.55 -3.61 -19.16
C GLU A 128 14.06 -3.26 -19.24
N GLU A 129 13.19 -4.07 -18.64
CA GLU A 129 11.75 -3.83 -18.61
C GLU A 129 11.35 -2.85 -17.49
N VAL A 130 12.11 -2.83 -16.38
CA VAL A 130 11.90 -1.89 -15.27
C VAL A 130 11.93 -0.45 -15.77
N ILE A 131 12.89 -0.09 -16.62
CA ILE A 131 13.05 1.28 -17.15
C ILE A 131 11.75 1.79 -17.82
N HIS A 132 11.00 0.90 -18.48
CA HIS A 132 9.79 1.26 -19.21
C HIS A 132 8.52 1.30 -18.33
N ARG A 133 8.54 0.61 -17.19
CA ARG A 133 7.35 0.42 -16.33
C ARG A 133 7.43 1.15 -15.00
N GLU A 134 8.64 1.48 -14.54
CA GLU A 134 8.90 2.07 -13.23
C GLU A 134 8.03 3.32 -13.01
N ILE A 135 7.95 4.21 -13.99
CA ILE A 135 7.25 5.48 -13.84
C ILE A 135 5.76 5.30 -13.48
N VAL A 136 5.10 4.33 -14.10
CA VAL A 136 3.68 4.03 -13.84
C VAL A 136 3.53 3.35 -12.47
N TRP A 137 4.47 2.49 -12.08
CA TRP A 137 4.48 1.87 -10.75
C TRP A 137 4.72 2.88 -9.62
N VAL A 138 5.60 3.85 -9.84
CA VAL A 138 5.84 4.95 -8.90
C VAL A 138 4.59 5.80 -8.74
N TYR A 139 3.88 6.06 -9.84
CA TYR A 139 2.58 6.73 -9.79
C TYR A 139 1.55 5.91 -9.00
N GLY A 140 1.49 4.60 -9.20
CA GLY A 140 0.63 3.71 -8.41
C GLY A 140 0.94 3.71 -6.91
N VAL A 141 2.22 3.72 -6.52
CA VAL A 141 2.64 3.88 -5.10
C VAL A 141 2.15 5.21 -4.54
N PHE A 142 2.27 6.31 -5.30
CA PHE A 142 1.75 7.62 -4.89
C PHE A 142 0.24 7.58 -4.64
N LEU A 143 -0.54 7.01 -5.58
CA LEU A 143 -1.98 6.90 -5.44
C LEU A 143 -2.39 6.02 -4.25
N CYS A 144 -1.74 4.88 -4.05
CA CYS A 144 -1.99 4.02 -2.91
C CYS A 144 -1.66 4.72 -1.58
N ALA A 145 -0.56 5.46 -1.51
CA ALA A 145 -0.21 6.24 -0.33
C ALA A 145 -1.20 7.39 -0.06
N LEU A 146 -1.66 8.09 -1.11
CA LEU A 146 -2.66 9.15 -0.97
C LEU A 146 -4.01 8.62 -0.47
N LEU A 147 -4.39 7.42 -0.92
CA LEU A 147 -5.71 6.84 -0.66
C LEU A 147 -5.75 5.84 0.50
N HIS A 148 -4.62 5.53 1.12
CA HIS A 148 -4.50 4.47 2.14
C HIS A 148 -5.55 4.57 3.25
N ASP A 149 -5.84 5.81 3.68
CA ASP A 149 -6.77 6.12 4.75
C ASP A 149 -8.04 6.83 4.25
N SER A 150 -8.27 6.88 2.94
CA SER A 150 -9.42 7.58 2.35
C SER A 150 -10.78 7.02 2.82
N GLY A 151 -10.82 5.76 3.25
CA GLY A 151 -11.99 5.16 3.87
C GLY A 151 -12.47 5.88 5.13
N LYS A 152 -11.59 6.60 5.85
CA LYS A 152 -11.90 7.34 7.09
C LYS A 152 -12.92 8.46 6.89
N ILE A 153 -13.15 8.91 5.65
CA ILE A 153 -14.25 9.82 5.31
C ILE A 153 -15.60 9.24 5.76
N ASN A 154 -15.75 7.91 5.76
CA ASN A 154 -16.97 7.23 6.21
C ASN A 154 -17.05 7.03 7.73
N ASP A 155 -15.97 7.27 8.47
CA ASP A 155 -15.94 7.14 9.93
C ASP A 155 -16.47 8.41 10.64
N VAL A 156 -16.72 9.47 9.87
CA VAL A 156 -17.23 10.76 10.34
C VAL A 156 -18.65 10.95 9.84
N ASP A 157 -19.58 11.23 10.74
CA ASP A 157 -20.93 11.63 10.36
C ASP A 157 -20.89 13.10 9.93
N ILE A 158 -21.14 13.34 8.65
CA ILE A 158 -21.15 14.67 8.06
C ILE A 158 -22.61 15.07 7.84
N GLU A 159 -22.99 16.20 8.43
CA GLU A 159 -24.31 16.81 8.27
C GLU A 159 -24.18 18.06 7.40
N LEU A 160 -24.91 18.10 6.31
CA LEU A 160 -24.99 19.21 5.37
C LEU A 160 -26.11 20.15 5.81
N TYR A 161 -25.83 21.45 5.76
CA TYR A 161 -26.80 22.48 6.05
C TYR A 161 -27.91 22.50 4.99
N GLN A 162 -29.15 22.63 5.46
CA GLN A 162 -30.32 22.83 4.64
C GLN A 162 -31.10 24.04 5.16
N GLU A 163 -31.40 24.99 4.27
CA GLU A 163 -32.13 26.19 4.66
C GLU A 163 -33.59 25.85 5.00
N GLY A 164 -34.04 26.23 6.20
CA GLY A 164 -35.43 26.04 6.62
C GLY A 164 -35.84 24.60 6.97
N GLY A 165 -34.89 23.68 7.13
CA GLY A 165 -35.17 22.27 7.44
C GLY A 165 -34.14 21.62 8.36
N GLU A 166 -34.33 20.34 8.66
CA GLU A 166 -33.31 19.52 9.32
C GLU A 166 -32.15 19.25 8.35
N GLY A 167 -30.92 19.19 8.88
CA GLY A 167 -29.73 18.93 8.08
C GLY A 167 -29.76 17.54 7.41
N GLU A 168 -29.15 17.46 6.24
CA GLU A 168 -29.08 16.22 5.46
C GLU A 168 -27.79 15.46 5.77
N ARG A 169 -27.86 14.14 6.00
CA ARG A 169 -26.65 13.33 6.20
C ARG A 169 -25.94 13.14 4.85
N TRP A 170 -24.68 13.55 4.77
CA TRP A 170 -23.85 13.32 3.59
C TRP A 170 -23.53 11.83 3.43
N SER A 171 -23.44 11.39 2.17
CA SER A 171 -22.93 10.07 1.81
C SER A 171 -22.09 10.17 0.52
N PRO A 172 -21.17 9.24 0.26
CA PRO A 172 -20.33 9.31 -0.93
C PRO A 172 -21.08 9.36 -2.26
N VAL A 173 -22.32 8.86 -2.31
CA VAL A 173 -23.20 8.92 -3.51
C VAL A 173 -23.53 10.36 -3.90
N MET A 174 -23.47 11.30 -2.96
CA MET A 174 -23.75 12.71 -3.19
C MET A 174 -22.58 13.46 -3.81
N GLY A 175 -21.41 12.84 -3.92
CA GLY A 175 -20.19 13.47 -4.42
C GLY A 175 -19.41 14.24 -3.36
N ALA A 176 -18.50 15.10 -3.80
CA ALA A 176 -17.70 15.96 -2.93
C ALA A 176 -18.58 16.93 -2.13
N ILE A 177 -18.09 17.34 -0.96
CA ILE A 177 -18.85 18.23 -0.07
C ILE A 177 -18.87 19.64 -0.67
N ASP A 178 -20.06 20.10 -1.06
CA ASP A 178 -20.30 21.35 -1.78
C ASP A 178 -21.21 22.34 -1.03
N ARG A 179 -21.73 21.93 0.13
CA ARG A 179 -22.60 22.73 1.01
C ARG A 179 -21.94 22.97 2.38
N PRO A 180 -22.37 24.03 3.11
CA PRO A 180 -21.93 24.21 4.49
C PRO A 180 -22.19 22.94 5.30
N TYR A 181 -21.21 22.47 6.06
CA TYR A 181 -21.27 21.16 6.70
C TYR A 181 -20.74 21.21 8.13
N ARG A 182 -21.07 20.20 8.93
CA ARG A 182 -20.43 19.96 10.22
C ARG A 182 -20.12 18.49 10.40
N CYS A 183 -18.98 18.21 11.01
CA CYS A 183 -18.51 16.87 11.29
C CYS A 183 -18.89 16.46 12.72
N ARG A 184 -19.37 15.23 12.90
CA ARG A 184 -19.61 14.60 14.19
C ARG A 184 -18.92 13.24 14.23
N TYR A 185 -18.21 12.96 15.31
CA TYR A 185 -17.63 11.64 15.50
C TYR A 185 -18.70 10.61 15.85
N ASN A 186 -18.72 9.50 15.11
CA ASN A 186 -19.62 8.41 15.38
C ASN A 186 -19.03 7.49 16.46
N LYS A 187 -19.68 7.41 17.64
CA LYS A 187 -19.23 6.53 18.74
C LYS A 187 -19.49 5.04 18.49
N ALA A 188 -20.38 4.69 17.56
CA ALA A 188 -20.73 3.31 17.18
C ALA A 188 -19.90 2.76 15.99
N ARG A 189 -18.79 3.43 15.67
CA ARG A 189 -17.89 3.11 14.55
C ARG A 189 -17.34 1.67 14.59
N GLN A 190 -17.41 0.99 13.45
CA GLN A 190 -16.72 -0.28 13.21
C GLN A 190 -15.32 0.04 12.70
N TYR A 191 -14.33 0.01 13.61
CA TYR A 191 -12.94 0.43 13.34
C TYR A 191 -12.24 -0.28 12.16
N SER A 192 -12.78 -1.38 11.63
CA SER A 192 -12.15 -2.15 10.55
C SER A 192 -12.65 -1.79 9.15
N THR A 193 -13.82 -1.14 9.00
CA THR A 193 -14.46 -1.04 7.69
C THR A 193 -13.73 -0.08 6.73
N HIS A 194 -13.17 1.03 7.23
CA HIS A 194 -12.42 1.98 6.40
C HIS A 194 -11.19 1.36 5.73
N GLN A 195 -10.57 0.35 6.35
CA GLN A 195 -9.38 -0.34 5.82
C GLN A 195 -9.67 -1.07 4.51
N TYR A 196 -10.94 -1.39 4.22
CA TYR A 196 -11.37 -2.09 3.01
C TYR A 196 -11.94 -1.14 1.93
N MET A 197 -11.99 0.17 2.20
CA MET A 197 -12.68 1.16 1.36
C MET A 197 -11.76 2.12 0.63
N GLY A 198 -10.43 1.95 0.70
CA GLY A 198 -9.47 2.86 0.05
C GLY A 198 -9.67 2.99 -1.47
N HIS A 199 -10.22 1.96 -2.11
CA HIS A 199 -10.46 1.94 -3.56
C HIS A 199 -11.73 2.69 -4.01
N THR A 200 -12.68 3.00 -3.11
CA THR A 200 -14.01 3.49 -3.53
C THR A 200 -13.99 4.87 -4.16
N LEU A 201 -12.96 5.67 -3.87
CA LEU A 201 -12.78 7.01 -4.44
C LEU A 201 -11.87 7.03 -5.66
N LEU A 202 -11.21 5.94 -6.02
CA LEU A 202 -10.18 5.93 -7.08
C LEU A 202 -10.71 6.52 -8.40
N THR A 203 -11.89 6.07 -8.85
CA THR A 203 -12.50 6.55 -10.10
C THR A 203 -13.14 7.95 -10.00
N GLN A 204 -13.38 8.45 -8.78
CA GLN A 204 -13.92 9.80 -8.55
C GLN A 204 -12.81 10.86 -8.51
N LEU A 205 -11.57 10.44 -8.23
CA LEU A 205 -10.44 11.33 -8.04
C LEU A 205 -9.57 11.45 -9.29
N LEU A 206 -9.48 10.37 -10.08
CA LEU A 206 -8.62 10.31 -11.26
C LEU A 206 -9.33 10.75 -12.53
N SER A 207 -8.59 11.41 -13.41
CA SER A 207 -9.01 11.60 -14.80
C SER A 207 -9.03 10.26 -15.56
N SER A 208 -9.66 10.24 -16.74
CA SER A 208 -9.65 9.08 -17.62
C SER A 208 -8.23 8.65 -18.00
N ASP A 209 -7.32 9.60 -18.23
CA ASP A 209 -5.95 9.33 -18.67
C ASP A 209 -5.09 8.80 -17.51
N ALA A 210 -5.25 9.34 -16.30
CA ALA A 210 -4.62 8.83 -15.09
C ALA A 210 -5.08 7.40 -14.76
N MET A 211 -6.39 7.15 -14.88
CA MET A 211 -6.97 5.81 -14.68
C MET A 211 -6.49 4.82 -15.76
N LEU A 212 -6.39 5.27 -17.02
CA LEU A 212 -5.85 4.45 -18.11
C LEU A 212 -4.38 4.10 -17.88
N ALA A 213 -3.57 5.05 -17.39
CA ALA A 213 -2.16 4.82 -17.10
C ALA A 213 -1.98 3.65 -16.12
N ILE A 214 -2.66 3.67 -14.97
CA ILE A 214 -2.53 2.62 -13.96
C ILE A 214 -3.18 1.29 -14.35
N SER A 215 -4.24 1.32 -15.17
CA SER A 215 -4.94 0.09 -15.61
C SER A 215 -4.28 -0.56 -16.83
N SER A 216 -3.43 0.17 -17.57
CA SER A 216 -2.67 -0.38 -18.71
C SER A 216 -1.66 -1.44 -18.28
N ASP A 217 -1.09 -1.32 -17.08
CA ASP A 217 -0.27 -2.36 -16.43
C ASP A 217 -1.15 -3.19 -15.48
N LYS A 218 -1.55 -4.38 -15.93
CA LYS A 218 -2.42 -5.27 -15.16
C LYS A 218 -1.82 -5.70 -13.83
N ALA A 219 -0.49 -5.88 -13.77
CA ALA A 219 0.18 -6.31 -12.54
C ALA A 219 0.17 -5.19 -11.52
N LEU A 220 0.40 -3.94 -11.95
CA LEU A 220 0.25 -2.77 -11.11
C LEU A 220 -1.19 -2.66 -10.59
N PHE A 221 -2.17 -2.67 -11.50
CA PHE A 221 -3.58 -2.49 -11.12
C PHE A 221 -4.05 -3.55 -10.12
N HIS A 222 -3.66 -4.82 -10.32
CA HIS A 222 -3.93 -5.89 -9.36
C HIS A 222 -3.29 -5.61 -7.99
N THR A 223 -2.01 -5.23 -7.97
CA THR A 223 -1.27 -4.90 -6.73
C THR A 223 -1.91 -3.74 -5.97
N MET A 224 -2.37 -2.70 -6.69
CA MET A 224 -3.06 -1.55 -6.11
C MET A 224 -4.43 -1.93 -5.52
N VAL A 225 -5.24 -2.69 -6.26
CA VAL A 225 -6.58 -3.12 -5.79
C VAL A 225 -6.47 -4.05 -4.59
N GLU A 226 -5.52 -4.98 -4.60
CA GLU A 226 -5.25 -5.87 -3.47
C GLU A 226 -4.97 -5.06 -2.20
N TYR A 227 -4.08 -4.07 -2.29
CA TYR A 227 -3.77 -3.18 -1.17
C TYR A 227 -4.96 -2.33 -0.74
N LEU A 228 -5.59 -1.59 -1.66
CA LEU A 228 -6.68 -0.64 -1.37
C LEU A 228 -8.01 -1.31 -0.96
N SER A 229 -8.13 -2.62 -1.18
CA SER A 229 -9.24 -3.44 -0.69
C SER A 229 -8.98 -4.04 0.69
N GLY A 230 -7.86 -3.72 1.34
CA GLY A 230 -7.48 -4.20 2.67
C GLY A 230 -7.08 -5.68 2.70
N HIS A 231 -6.79 -6.28 1.54
CA HIS A 231 -6.25 -7.64 1.49
C HIS A 231 -4.79 -7.60 1.96
N LYS A 232 -4.50 -8.31 3.05
CA LYS A 232 -3.14 -8.39 3.60
C LYS A 232 -2.29 -9.33 2.77
N ASN A 233 -1.35 -8.79 2.01
CA ASN A 233 -0.40 -9.57 1.24
C ASN A 233 1.03 -9.14 1.60
N PRO A 234 1.75 -9.93 2.42
CA PRO A 234 3.12 -9.60 2.79
C PRO A 234 4.07 -9.45 1.60
N ASP A 235 3.74 -10.01 0.44
CA ASP A 235 4.56 -9.94 -0.78
C ASP A 235 4.22 -8.69 -1.64
N ASN A 236 3.20 -7.93 -1.27
CA ASN A 236 2.80 -6.72 -1.97
C ASN A 236 3.78 -5.58 -1.65
N VAL A 237 4.61 -5.24 -2.63
CA VAL A 237 5.63 -4.19 -2.49
C VAL A 237 5.03 -2.81 -2.18
N ILE A 238 3.82 -2.51 -2.67
CA ILE A 238 3.14 -1.25 -2.41
C ILE A 238 2.68 -1.21 -0.95
N GLU A 239 2.07 -2.29 -0.45
CA GLU A 239 1.69 -2.42 0.96
C GLU A 239 2.89 -2.21 1.89
N GLN A 240 4.03 -2.84 1.58
CA GLN A 240 5.25 -2.66 2.35
C GLN A 240 5.73 -1.21 2.38
N ILE A 241 5.76 -0.52 1.22
CA ILE A 241 6.22 0.87 1.14
C ILE A 241 5.27 1.80 1.88
N VAL A 242 3.96 1.66 1.68
CA VAL A 242 2.97 2.57 2.27
C VAL A 242 2.89 2.37 3.79
N THR A 243 2.94 1.13 4.28
CA THR A 243 2.94 0.87 5.73
C THR A 243 4.16 1.45 6.43
N GLN A 244 5.33 1.36 5.80
CA GLN A 244 6.55 2.01 6.31
C GLN A 244 6.43 3.53 6.28
N ALA A 245 5.84 4.08 5.22
CA ALA A 245 5.65 5.52 5.06
C ALA A 245 4.70 6.09 6.10
N ASP A 246 3.61 5.38 6.39
CA ASP A 246 2.64 5.75 7.43
C ASP A 246 3.33 5.81 8.80
N ALA A 247 4.01 4.74 9.22
CA ALA A 247 4.76 4.72 10.47
C ALA A 247 5.82 5.84 10.57
N ALA A 248 6.55 6.10 9.48
CA ALA A 248 7.52 7.19 9.42
C ALA A 248 6.86 8.57 9.57
N SER A 249 5.69 8.78 8.96
CA SER A 249 4.94 10.03 9.04
C SER A 249 4.44 10.29 10.46
N VAL A 250 3.92 9.25 11.13
CA VAL A 250 3.46 9.31 12.53
C VAL A 250 4.63 9.61 13.45
N ALA A 251 5.77 8.94 13.28
CA ALA A 251 6.97 9.20 14.08
C ALA A 251 7.46 10.65 13.91
N GLN A 252 7.49 11.17 12.69
CA GLN A 252 7.86 12.57 12.45
C GLN A 252 6.89 13.53 13.13
N ALA A 253 5.58 13.27 13.03
CA ALA A 253 4.56 14.11 13.65
C ALA A 253 4.64 14.11 15.19
N LEU A 254 5.12 13.01 15.79
CA LEU A 254 5.40 12.89 17.23
C LEU A 254 6.72 13.58 17.65
N GLY A 255 7.42 14.22 16.73
CA GLY A 255 8.67 14.93 17.01
C GLY A 255 9.90 14.02 17.08
N ALA A 256 9.83 12.80 16.54
CA ALA A 256 11.00 11.94 16.45
C ALA A 256 12.06 12.59 15.54
N ASP A 257 13.33 12.36 15.90
CA ASP A 257 14.45 12.73 15.06
C ASP A 257 14.58 11.76 13.86
N LYS A 258 15.60 11.98 13.01
CA LYS A 258 15.81 11.15 11.82
C LYS A 258 16.01 9.67 12.16
N GLU A 259 16.68 9.36 13.27
CA GLU A 259 16.93 7.98 13.69
C GLU A 259 15.63 7.32 14.16
N GLY A 260 14.82 8.03 14.96
CA GLY A 260 13.50 7.56 15.40
C GLY A 260 12.52 7.34 14.24
N ILE A 261 12.51 8.22 13.23
CA ILE A 261 11.68 8.06 12.03
C ILE A 261 12.09 6.81 11.25
N ASN A 262 13.39 6.59 11.06
CA ASN A 262 13.90 5.41 10.34
C ASN A 262 13.59 4.12 11.12
N LEU A 263 13.76 4.13 12.45
CA LEU A 263 13.44 2.99 13.29
C LEU A 263 11.96 2.61 13.20
N ALA A 264 11.05 3.60 13.22
CA ALA A 264 9.62 3.36 13.06
C ALA A 264 9.29 2.73 11.71
N ALA A 265 9.92 3.21 10.63
CA ALA A 265 9.78 2.62 9.30
C ALA A 265 10.29 1.17 9.27
N GLU A 266 11.48 0.90 9.82
CA GLU A 266 12.06 -0.45 9.87
C GLU A 266 11.20 -1.42 10.68
N GLN A 267 10.66 -0.99 11.82
CA GLN A 267 9.74 -1.78 12.63
C GLN A 267 8.45 -2.10 11.86
N ALA A 268 7.90 -1.13 11.13
CA ALA A 268 6.73 -1.33 10.29
C ALA A 268 6.99 -2.31 9.12
N ARG A 269 8.20 -2.27 8.53
CA ARG A 269 8.65 -3.27 7.54
C ARG A 269 8.70 -4.69 8.12
N GLY A 270 9.15 -4.82 9.36
CA GLY A 270 9.18 -6.10 10.09
C GLY A 270 7.79 -6.55 10.57
N ALA A 271 6.85 -5.62 10.74
CA ALA A 271 5.48 -5.89 11.20
C ALA A 271 4.55 -6.37 10.07
N THR A 272 4.81 -5.99 8.81
CA THR A 272 4.01 -6.43 7.63
C THR A 272 4.34 -7.84 7.15
N VAL A 273 5.54 -8.35 7.45
CA VAL A 273 5.85 -9.77 7.20
C VAL A 273 5.80 -10.50 8.52
N SER A 274 4.62 -11.05 8.86
CA SER A 274 4.49 -11.97 9.98
C SER A 274 5.56 -13.06 9.88
N LEU A 275 6.03 -13.60 11.01
CA LEU A 275 6.97 -14.72 11.01
C LEU A 275 6.50 -15.83 10.05
N ALA A 276 5.20 -16.09 10.01
CA ALA A 276 4.54 -16.96 9.04
C ALA A 276 4.83 -16.61 7.57
N GLY A 277 4.65 -15.35 7.17
CA GLY A 277 4.93 -14.88 5.82
C GLY A 277 6.41 -14.99 5.48
N GLN A 278 7.29 -14.65 6.42
CA GLN A 278 8.74 -14.76 6.25
C GLN A 278 9.18 -16.22 6.09
N LEU A 279 8.61 -17.12 6.89
CA LEU A 279 8.85 -18.57 6.79
C LEU A 279 8.37 -19.11 5.44
N LYS A 280 7.15 -18.74 5.00
CA LYS A 280 6.59 -19.15 3.70
C LYS A 280 7.46 -18.70 2.53
N LEU A 281 7.77 -17.41 2.46
CA LEU A 281 8.56 -16.84 1.37
C LEU A 281 9.99 -17.42 1.34
N THR A 282 10.60 -17.62 2.50
CA THR A 282 11.93 -18.24 2.59
C THR A 282 11.89 -19.70 2.16
N LEU A 283 10.89 -20.47 2.59
CA LEU A 283 10.70 -21.85 2.17
C LEU A 283 10.48 -21.96 0.65
N SER A 284 9.59 -21.15 0.07
CA SER A 284 9.36 -21.11 -1.37
C SER A 284 10.62 -20.78 -2.16
N HIS A 285 11.42 -19.82 -1.68
CA HIS A 285 12.70 -19.47 -2.31
C HIS A 285 13.73 -20.61 -2.26
N LEU A 286 13.87 -21.29 -1.12
CA LEU A 286 14.76 -22.45 -0.98
C LEU A 286 14.37 -23.59 -1.93
N LEU A 287 13.08 -23.82 -2.13
CA LEU A 287 12.57 -24.83 -3.06
C LEU A 287 12.79 -24.44 -4.53
N GLN A 288 12.56 -23.17 -4.89
CA GLN A 288 12.71 -22.68 -6.28
C GLN A 288 14.17 -22.54 -6.72
N SER A 289 15.08 -22.25 -5.79
CA SER A 289 16.52 -22.08 -6.08
C SER A 289 17.26 -23.38 -6.43
N ALA A 290 16.59 -24.55 -6.36
CA ALA A 290 17.15 -25.87 -6.61
C ALA A 290 18.43 -26.19 -5.80
N THR A 291 18.63 -25.50 -4.68
CA THR A 291 19.79 -25.68 -3.79
C THR A 291 19.66 -26.92 -2.90
N LEU A 292 18.46 -27.49 -2.80
CA LEU A 292 18.16 -28.69 -2.04
C LEU A 292 18.33 -29.93 -2.94
N PRO A 293 19.30 -30.81 -2.68
CA PRO A 293 19.40 -32.08 -3.39
C PRO A 293 18.20 -32.96 -3.03
N LEU A 294 17.49 -33.47 -4.05
CA LEU A 294 16.30 -34.33 -3.91
C LEU A 294 16.56 -35.75 -4.43
N ASN A 295 15.90 -36.75 -3.82
CA ASN A 295 15.81 -38.14 -4.29
C ASN A 295 17.15 -38.83 -4.59
N LYS A 296 18.19 -38.54 -3.80
CA LYS A 296 19.52 -39.16 -3.90
C LYS A 296 20.00 -39.63 -2.53
N LYS A 297 21.01 -40.49 -2.50
CA LYS A 297 21.67 -40.88 -1.24
C LYS A 297 22.24 -39.63 -0.55
N GLY A 298 21.81 -39.39 0.69
CA GLY A 298 22.21 -38.20 1.45
C GLY A 298 21.53 -36.89 1.03
N ALA A 299 20.44 -36.96 0.25
CA ALA A 299 19.62 -35.81 -0.11
C ALA A 299 18.97 -35.16 1.12
N GLU A 300 18.65 -33.87 1.00
CA GLU A 300 17.99 -33.08 2.05
C GLU A 300 16.46 -33.08 1.88
N GLY A 301 15.95 -33.68 0.80
CA GLY A 301 14.53 -33.91 0.60
C GLY A 301 14.21 -35.11 -0.29
N PHE A 302 13.00 -35.63 -0.14
CA PHE A 302 12.47 -36.78 -0.85
C PHE A 302 11.05 -36.47 -1.33
N VAL A 303 10.75 -36.79 -2.59
CA VAL A 303 9.44 -36.57 -3.19
C VAL A 303 8.77 -37.91 -3.46
N GLU A 304 7.56 -38.08 -2.94
CA GLU A 304 6.70 -39.24 -3.20
C GLU A 304 5.31 -38.74 -3.61
N GLY A 305 4.94 -38.98 -4.88
CA GLY A 305 3.69 -38.46 -5.44
C GLY A 305 3.62 -36.94 -5.38
N GLU A 306 2.61 -36.41 -4.68
CA GLU A 306 2.40 -34.97 -4.47
C GLU A 306 3.04 -34.44 -3.18
N LEU A 307 3.73 -35.29 -2.41
CA LEU A 307 4.31 -34.94 -1.11
C LEU A 307 5.81 -34.73 -1.22
N LEU A 308 6.28 -33.65 -0.62
CA LEU A 308 7.70 -33.36 -0.41
C LEU A 308 8.01 -33.50 1.07
N TYR A 309 8.93 -34.42 1.38
CA TYR A 309 9.49 -34.63 2.71
C TYR A 309 10.86 -33.95 2.76
N LEU A 310 11.05 -33.02 3.69
CA LEU A 310 12.32 -32.32 3.88
C LEU A 310 12.95 -32.78 5.18
N MET A 311 14.26 -33.00 5.19
CA MET A 311 14.95 -33.42 6.41
C MET A 311 14.87 -32.31 7.46
N SER A 312 14.25 -32.60 8.61
CA SER A 312 13.97 -31.67 9.71
C SER A 312 15.16 -30.76 10.10
N LYS A 313 16.32 -31.35 10.43
CA LYS A 313 17.48 -30.56 10.87
C LYS A 313 18.07 -29.66 9.76
N PRO A 314 18.42 -30.17 8.56
CA PRO A 314 18.91 -29.35 7.46
C PRO A 314 17.98 -28.19 7.08
N ILE A 315 16.66 -28.43 6.98
CA ILE A 315 15.72 -27.38 6.58
C ILE A 315 15.58 -26.30 7.65
N ALA A 316 15.59 -26.67 8.93
CA ALA A 316 15.55 -25.72 10.04
C ALA A 316 16.78 -24.80 10.04
N ASP A 317 17.97 -25.36 9.83
CA ASP A 317 19.22 -24.60 9.82
C ASP A 317 19.27 -23.64 8.63
N ARG A 318 18.83 -24.06 7.44
CA ARG A 318 18.75 -23.20 6.24
C ARG A 318 17.70 -22.09 6.38
N LEU A 319 16.51 -22.40 6.87
CA LEU A 319 15.48 -21.39 7.12
C LEU A 319 16.03 -20.31 8.06
N ARG A 320 16.68 -20.72 9.15
CA ARG A 320 17.26 -19.80 10.12
C ARG A 320 18.40 -18.97 9.53
N SER A 321 19.36 -19.59 8.82
CA SER A 321 20.47 -18.86 8.22
C SER A 321 20.01 -17.85 7.18
N THR A 322 19.08 -18.23 6.29
CA THR A 322 18.56 -17.34 5.25
C THR A 322 17.71 -16.20 5.83
N LEU A 323 16.95 -16.45 6.90
CA LEU A 323 16.21 -15.39 7.59
C LEU A 323 17.16 -14.42 8.32
N LEU A 324 18.20 -14.93 8.99
CA LEU A 324 19.21 -14.11 9.66
C LEU A 324 20.03 -13.27 8.67
N GLU A 325 20.42 -13.82 7.52
CA GLU A 325 21.09 -13.10 6.42
C GLU A 325 20.24 -11.94 5.89
N ARG A 326 18.91 -12.07 5.96
CA ARG A 326 17.94 -11.03 5.59
C ARG A 326 17.65 -10.03 6.73
N GLY A 327 18.35 -10.15 7.87
CA GLY A 327 18.19 -9.27 9.03
C GLY A 327 17.01 -9.61 9.94
N ILE A 328 16.37 -10.76 9.76
CA ILE A 328 15.21 -11.18 10.55
C ILE A 328 15.67 -11.93 11.79
N THR A 329 15.51 -11.31 12.96
CA THR A 329 15.96 -11.87 14.26
C THR A 329 14.85 -12.51 15.08
N SER A 330 13.59 -12.47 14.62
CA SER A 330 12.41 -13.02 15.30
C SER A 330 12.29 -14.54 15.20
N VAL A 331 13.16 -15.21 14.45
CA VAL A 331 13.10 -16.66 14.20
C VAL A 331 13.45 -17.45 15.47
N PRO A 332 12.65 -18.46 15.86
CA PRO A 332 12.98 -19.34 16.96
C PRO A 332 14.35 -20.03 16.82
N SER A 333 15.15 -19.97 17.88
CA SER A 333 16.41 -20.74 17.98
C SER A 333 16.16 -22.23 18.17
N ASP A 334 15.02 -22.59 18.77
CA ASP A 334 14.60 -23.96 19.02
C ASP A 334 13.85 -24.56 17.82
N ASN A 335 14.20 -25.80 17.43
CA ASN A 335 13.61 -26.48 16.29
C ASN A 335 12.14 -26.87 16.54
N SER A 336 11.78 -27.29 17.75
CA SER A 336 10.39 -27.65 18.06
C SER A 336 9.47 -26.44 17.93
N ARG A 337 9.91 -25.27 18.43
CA ARG A 337 9.17 -24.03 18.26
C ARG A 337 9.07 -23.61 16.80
N LEU A 338 10.15 -23.72 16.02
CA LEU A 338 10.13 -23.42 14.59
C LEU A 338 9.13 -24.29 13.82
N PHE A 339 9.10 -25.60 14.08
CA PHE A 339 8.17 -26.51 13.40
C PHE A 339 6.72 -26.29 13.83
N ASN A 340 6.47 -25.94 15.10
CA ASN A 340 5.14 -25.59 15.56
C ASN A 340 4.61 -24.33 14.84
N GLU A 341 5.46 -23.32 14.62
CA GLU A 341 5.09 -22.13 13.84
C GLU A 341 4.77 -22.49 12.38
N LEU A 342 5.57 -23.34 11.74
CA LEU A 342 5.31 -23.83 10.38
C LEU A 342 3.97 -24.59 10.28
N GLN A 343 3.65 -25.41 11.29
CA GLN A 343 2.41 -26.17 11.37
C GLN A 343 1.20 -25.28 11.65
N GLN A 344 1.30 -24.37 12.63
CA GLN A 344 0.27 -23.40 12.99
C GLN A 344 -0.16 -22.54 11.80
N HIS A 345 0.79 -22.21 10.92
CA HIS A 345 0.57 -21.44 9.72
C HIS A 345 0.30 -22.29 8.46
N GLN A 346 0.06 -23.60 8.63
CA GLN A 346 -0.33 -24.52 7.57
C GLN A 346 0.69 -24.61 6.41
N LEU A 347 1.97 -24.37 6.70
CA LEU A 347 3.07 -24.47 5.73
C LEU A 347 3.59 -25.91 5.59
N ILE A 348 3.32 -26.76 6.58
CA ILE A 348 3.65 -28.18 6.61
C ILE A 348 2.45 -29.00 7.08
N ARG A 349 2.40 -30.28 6.70
CA ARG A 349 1.29 -31.19 7.09
C ARG A 349 1.61 -31.89 8.42
N PRO A 350 0.65 -31.94 9.37
CA PRO A 350 0.77 -32.76 10.57
C PRO A 350 0.88 -34.24 10.22
N ASN A 351 1.60 -35.01 11.06
CA ASN A 351 1.58 -36.46 11.02
C ASN A 351 0.31 -37.04 11.68
N ALA A 352 0.19 -38.37 11.74
CA ALA A 352 -0.97 -39.04 12.33
C ALA A 352 -1.22 -38.73 13.82
N ASP A 353 -0.20 -38.26 14.53
CA ASP A 353 -0.23 -37.88 15.94
C ASP A 353 -0.36 -36.35 16.14
N ASP A 354 -0.69 -35.60 15.08
CA ASP A 354 -0.76 -34.14 15.04
C ASP A 354 0.58 -33.42 15.33
N LEU A 355 1.70 -34.10 15.09
CA LEU A 355 3.04 -33.54 15.24
C LEU A 355 3.62 -33.08 13.90
N ALA A 356 4.48 -32.07 13.95
CA ALA A 356 5.13 -31.50 12.78
C ALA A 356 6.21 -32.39 12.12
N ILE A 357 6.63 -33.47 12.78
CA ILE A 357 7.75 -34.31 12.36
C ILE A 357 7.27 -35.71 11.97
N TRP A 358 7.67 -36.18 10.80
CA TRP A 358 7.41 -37.52 10.28
C TRP A 358 8.63 -38.43 10.48
N LYS A 359 8.38 -39.70 10.83
CA LYS A 359 9.37 -40.76 10.74
C LYS A 359 9.09 -41.56 9.48
N CYS A 360 9.96 -41.44 8.49
CA CYS A 360 9.77 -42.07 7.19
C CYS A 360 10.83 -43.15 6.97
N GLU A 361 10.45 -44.24 6.31
CA GLU A 361 11.40 -45.20 5.74
C GLU A 361 11.55 -44.88 4.25
N VAL A 362 12.73 -44.40 3.86
CA VAL A 362 13.02 -44.07 2.46
C VAL A 362 13.59 -45.29 1.78
N LEU A 363 12.92 -45.77 0.74
CA LEU A 363 13.41 -46.80 -0.17
C LEU A 363 13.75 -46.18 -1.52
N LEU A 364 15.05 -46.15 -1.87
CA LEU A 364 15.48 -45.78 -3.21
C LEU A 364 15.71 -47.06 -4.02
N SER A 365 14.71 -47.43 -4.83
CA SER A 365 14.66 -48.67 -5.61
C SER A 365 15.83 -48.83 -6.58
N GLU A 366 16.30 -47.74 -7.19
CA GLU A 366 17.46 -47.74 -8.10
C GLU A 366 18.78 -48.13 -7.41
N PHE A 367 18.85 -48.01 -6.09
CA PHE A 367 20.08 -48.19 -5.32
C PHE A 367 20.01 -49.30 -4.27
N ASP A 368 18.89 -50.04 -4.21
CA ASP A 368 18.53 -50.98 -3.14
C ASP A 368 18.87 -50.44 -1.75
N TRP A 369 18.54 -49.18 -1.54
CA TRP A 369 18.98 -48.42 -0.36
C TRP A 369 17.79 -48.06 0.51
N ARG A 370 17.92 -48.37 1.81
CA ARG A 370 16.92 -48.08 2.83
C ARG A 370 17.51 -47.24 3.95
N GLN A 371 16.81 -46.17 4.32
CA GLN A 371 17.16 -45.39 5.50
C GLN A 371 15.90 -44.89 6.21
N THR A 372 15.88 -45.00 7.54
CA THR A 372 14.90 -44.30 8.37
C THR A 372 15.35 -42.84 8.55
N VAL A 373 14.48 -41.91 8.18
CA VAL A 373 14.73 -40.47 8.27
C VAL A 373 13.66 -39.77 9.10
N VAL A 374 14.02 -38.59 9.61
CA VAL A 374 13.14 -37.72 10.37
C VAL A 374 12.91 -36.47 9.54
N ALA A 375 11.74 -36.41 8.90
CA ALA A 375 11.35 -35.37 7.94
C ALA A 375 10.38 -34.38 8.58
#